data_AF-A0A971KHD8-F1
#
_entry.id   AF-A0A971KHD8-F1
#
_cell.length_a   1.000
_cell.length_b   1.000
_cell.length_c   1.000
_cell.angle_alpha   90.00
_cell.angle_beta   90.00
_cell.angle_gamma   90.00
#
_symmetry.space_group_name_H-M   'P 1'
#
loop_
_entity.id
_entity.type
_entity.pdbx_description
1 polymer ?
#
loop_
_entity_poly.entity_id
_entity_poly.type
_entity_poly.pdbx_seq_one_letter_code
_entity_poly.pdbx_strand_id
1 'polypeptide(L)'
;MNIVHPKQLVLEKLNRLLSERGKKFLDEQVGVIETLIIRMAVETPQEMKTQDPLRVLTNGYTPLILDAQSCKTDLCSITGIRHATNFEAEELRKLYTYNMIHAVYAYGGALYGLQTIMEAIQTPMIQTLAVEALNEVKEALMCEYGFTEDEMNAWNADVLKNMANPMLKDSIRRVGFDPIRKVARQDRLTGPALLCRKHGIFPYALYSAIACAYQFFHEEDSSSKELQTYVSQHGIKNAIQTYSQLFLERDAVQTIAECYESIAKKKLTIDVHRDLYKAVYRAGFMNEKTYKGCAQCTVKAFIDVFHSIDEAVFDACSAFCGGMGLCGDGSCGAYAGGLLIMGSFIGRRLQRLADGDRQAKYQSFDMAQRLHDRFIATYGSTICRDIHTSIFGSAYCLRYKEEREAFEEVGAHVDKCTTVVAIACVWIAQILLEESVPLLLDGR
;
A
#
# COMPACT_ATOMS: atom_id res chain seq x y z
N MET A 1 -2.35 -18.20 -21.04
CA MET A 1 -1.96 -16.86 -21.57
C MET A 1 -1.82 -15.92 -20.38
N ASN A 2 -0.91 -14.95 -20.40
CA ASN A 2 -0.81 -13.95 -19.33
C ASN A 2 -1.68 -12.73 -19.70
N ILE A 3 -3.00 -12.92 -19.64
CA ILE A 3 -4.01 -11.91 -19.98
C ILE A 3 -5.05 -11.87 -18.86
N VAL A 4 -5.72 -10.73 -18.69
CA VAL A 4 -6.78 -10.55 -17.69
C VAL A 4 -8.07 -11.21 -18.20
N HIS A 5 -8.77 -11.95 -17.34
CA HIS A 5 -10.02 -12.68 -17.64
C HIS A 5 -9.99 -13.53 -18.94
N PRO A 6 -9.00 -14.43 -19.10
CA PRO A 6 -8.85 -15.23 -20.31
C PRO A 6 -10.09 -16.06 -20.65
N LYS A 7 -10.83 -16.55 -19.65
CA LYS A 7 -12.04 -17.36 -19.87
C LYS A 7 -13.11 -16.57 -20.58
N GLN A 8 -13.40 -15.34 -20.13
CA GLN A 8 -14.43 -14.52 -20.74
C GLN A 8 -14.11 -14.22 -22.21
N LEU A 9 -12.85 -13.84 -22.50
CA LEU A 9 -12.41 -13.57 -23.86
C LEU A 9 -12.57 -14.79 -24.79
N VAL A 10 -12.22 -15.98 -24.30
CA VAL A 10 -12.36 -17.23 -25.05
C VAL A 10 -13.83 -17.57 -25.28
N LEU A 11 -14.67 -17.48 -24.24
CA LEU A 11 -16.11 -17.74 -24.34
C LEU A 11 -16.80 -16.79 -25.31
N GLU A 12 -16.49 -15.48 -25.26
CA GLU A 12 -17.04 -14.50 -26.19
C GLU A 12 -16.69 -14.83 -27.65
N LYS A 13 -15.44 -15.24 -27.92
CA LYS A 13 -15.02 -15.65 -29.26
C LYS A 13 -15.72 -16.93 -29.71
N LEU A 14 -15.78 -17.94 -28.85
CA LEU A 14 -16.46 -19.20 -29.16
C LEU A 14 -17.95 -18.97 -29.45
N ASN A 15 -18.64 -18.17 -28.63
CA ASN A 15 -20.06 -17.86 -28.81
C ASN A 15 -20.36 -17.14 -30.12
N ARG A 16 -19.42 -16.36 -30.67
CA ARG A 16 -19.58 -15.72 -31.99
C ARG A 16 -19.40 -16.69 -33.16
N LEU A 17 -18.64 -17.76 -32.97
CA LEU A 17 -18.29 -18.72 -34.02
C LEU A 17 -19.19 -19.97 -34.05
N LEU A 18 -19.81 -20.29 -32.92
CA LEU A 18 -20.63 -21.51 -32.78
C LEU A 18 -22.09 -21.27 -33.20
N SER A 19 -22.69 -22.30 -33.81
CA SER A 19 -24.14 -22.38 -34.02
C SER A 19 -24.89 -22.54 -32.70
N GLU A 20 -26.22 -22.37 -32.68
CA GLU A 20 -27.04 -22.57 -31.46
C GLU A 20 -26.85 -23.96 -30.85
N ARG A 21 -26.74 -25.01 -31.69
CA ARG A 21 -26.40 -26.36 -31.22
C ARG A 21 -25.01 -26.41 -30.58
N GLY A 22 -24.03 -25.70 -31.16
CA GLY A 22 -22.67 -25.63 -30.65
C GLY A 22 -22.56 -24.87 -29.33
N LYS A 23 -23.30 -23.77 -29.17
CA LYS A 23 -23.39 -23.02 -27.90
C LYS A 23 -23.97 -23.88 -26.78
N LYS A 24 -25.07 -24.59 -27.05
CA LYS A 24 -25.64 -25.53 -26.08
C LYS A 24 -24.64 -26.62 -25.66
N PHE A 25 -23.89 -27.17 -26.62
CA PHE A 25 -22.84 -28.15 -26.31
C PHE A 25 -21.69 -27.55 -25.49
N LEU A 26 -21.24 -26.32 -25.81
CA LEU A 26 -20.23 -25.60 -25.04
C LEU A 26 -20.69 -25.47 -23.57
N ASP A 27 -21.92 -24.99 -23.37
CA ASP A 27 -22.49 -24.73 -22.03
C ASP A 27 -22.71 -26.01 -21.22
N GLU A 28 -23.06 -27.12 -21.86
CA GLU A 28 -23.34 -28.38 -21.16
C GLU A 28 -22.10 -29.27 -20.99
N GLN A 29 -21.25 -29.39 -22.02
CA GLN A 29 -20.23 -30.45 -22.09
C GLN A 29 -18.78 -29.96 -22.02
N VAL A 30 -18.51 -28.66 -22.20
CA VAL A 30 -17.14 -28.13 -22.23
C VAL A 30 -16.84 -27.30 -20.97
N GLY A 31 -15.74 -27.61 -20.29
CA GLY A 31 -15.21 -26.79 -19.19
C GLY A 31 -14.14 -25.83 -19.71
N VAL A 32 -14.38 -24.51 -19.61
CA VAL A 32 -13.38 -23.48 -19.92
C VAL A 32 -12.78 -23.01 -18.60
N ILE A 33 -11.59 -23.53 -18.28
CA ILE A 33 -10.96 -23.42 -16.96
C ILE A 33 -9.91 -22.30 -16.98
N GLU A 34 -9.98 -21.39 -16.01
CA GLU A 34 -8.92 -20.40 -15.80
C GLU A 34 -7.75 -21.02 -15.04
N THR A 35 -6.55 -20.60 -15.43
CA THR A 35 -5.30 -21.16 -14.91
C THR A 35 -4.35 -20.06 -14.49
N LEU A 36 -3.75 -20.18 -13.31
CA LEU A 36 -2.71 -19.28 -12.84
C LEU A 36 -1.33 -19.92 -13.07
N ILE A 37 -0.53 -19.29 -13.94
CA ILE A 37 0.79 -19.77 -14.36
C ILE A 37 1.87 -18.97 -13.62
N ILE A 38 2.72 -19.68 -12.88
CA ILE A 38 3.82 -19.11 -12.09
C ILE A 38 5.14 -19.75 -12.51
N ARG A 39 5.45 -19.70 -13.81
CA ARG A 39 6.69 -20.25 -14.33
C ARG A 39 7.46 -19.16 -15.06
N MET A 40 8.57 -18.72 -14.46
CA MET A 40 9.50 -17.84 -15.15
C MET A 40 10.25 -18.68 -16.18
N ALA A 41 10.21 -18.24 -17.43
CA ALA A 41 11.02 -18.76 -18.51
C ALA A 41 11.94 -17.64 -18.98
N VAL A 42 13.24 -17.90 -18.98
CA VAL A 42 14.26 -16.96 -19.45
C VAL A 42 14.79 -17.45 -20.77
N GLU A 43 15.40 -16.55 -21.54
CA GLU A 43 16.02 -16.94 -22.80
C GLU A 43 17.15 -17.95 -22.56
N THR A 44 17.03 -19.13 -23.15
CA THR A 44 18.06 -20.16 -23.07
C THR A 44 19.34 -19.64 -23.75
N PRO A 45 20.50 -19.67 -23.06
CA PRO A 45 21.78 -19.25 -23.63
C PRO A 45 22.09 -19.96 -24.96
N GLN A 46 22.76 -19.25 -25.88
CA GLN A 46 23.03 -19.80 -27.22
C GLN A 46 23.86 -21.09 -27.16
N GLU A 47 24.82 -21.18 -26.24
CA GLU A 47 25.62 -22.38 -25.99
C GLU A 47 24.77 -23.61 -25.67
N MET A 48 23.70 -23.42 -24.88
CA MET A 48 22.74 -24.45 -24.53
C MET A 48 21.84 -24.82 -25.72
N LYS A 49 21.42 -23.83 -26.53
CA LYS A 49 20.64 -24.05 -27.76
C LYS A 49 21.44 -24.79 -28.84
N THR A 50 22.75 -24.58 -28.91
CA THR A 50 23.64 -25.31 -29.84
C THR A 50 23.75 -26.80 -29.47
N GLN A 51 23.67 -27.14 -28.19
CA GLN A 51 23.63 -28.54 -27.73
C GLN A 51 22.26 -29.19 -27.98
N ASP A 52 21.20 -28.45 -27.72
CA ASP A 52 19.82 -28.88 -27.95
C ASP A 52 18.93 -27.68 -28.25
N PRO A 53 18.44 -27.52 -29.50
CA PRO A 53 17.63 -26.37 -29.88
C PRO A 53 16.25 -26.34 -29.20
N LEU A 54 15.81 -27.43 -28.59
CA LEU A 54 14.53 -27.52 -27.86
C LEU A 54 14.66 -27.24 -26.36
N ARG A 55 15.86 -26.92 -25.88
CA ARG A 55 16.11 -26.70 -24.45
C ARG A 55 15.44 -25.42 -23.93
N VAL A 56 14.69 -25.56 -22.84
CA VAL A 56 14.00 -24.45 -22.16
C VAL A 56 14.52 -24.32 -20.72
N LEU A 57 14.84 -23.11 -20.30
CA LEU A 57 15.23 -22.80 -18.92
C LEU A 57 14.07 -22.18 -18.16
N THR A 58 13.70 -22.77 -17.02
CA THR A 58 12.63 -22.27 -16.16
C THR A 58 13.05 -22.25 -14.70
N ASN A 59 12.28 -21.54 -13.86
CA ASN A 59 12.46 -21.52 -12.41
C ASN A 59 12.14 -22.86 -11.71
N GLY A 60 11.54 -23.84 -12.40
CA GLY A 60 11.18 -25.13 -11.82
C GLY A 60 9.93 -25.13 -10.93
N TYR A 61 9.18 -24.02 -10.87
CA TYR A 61 7.95 -23.96 -10.09
C TYR A 61 6.89 -24.89 -10.69
N THR A 62 6.55 -25.96 -9.97
CA THR A 62 5.78 -27.10 -10.49
C THR A 62 4.27 -26.86 -10.57
N PRO A 63 3.60 -26.30 -9.54
CA PRO A 63 2.13 -26.22 -9.52
C PRO A 63 1.53 -25.38 -10.66
N LEU A 64 0.51 -25.94 -11.34
CA LEU A 64 -0.44 -25.23 -12.20
C LEU A 64 -1.76 -25.12 -11.44
N ILE A 65 -2.17 -23.90 -11.13
CA ILE A 65 -3.37 -23.65 -10.32
C ILE A 65 -4.56 -23.49 -11.26
N LEU A 66 -5.66 -24.17 -10.99
CA LEU A 66 -6.88 -24.15 -11.78
C LEU A 66 -8.07 -23.65 -10.96
N ASP A 67 -9.01 -22.94 -11.58
CA ASP A 67 -10.32 -22.67 -11.00
C ASP A 67 -11.13 -23.98 -10.89
N ALA A 68 -11.31 -24.46 -9.66
CA ALA A 68 -12.01 -25.70 -9.39
C ALA A 68 -13.49 -25.65 -9.81
N GLN A 69 -14.12 -24.47 -9.80
CA GLN A 69 -15.54 -24.31 -10.10
C GLN A 69 -15.84 -24.45 -11.59
N SER A 70 -14.85 -24.18 -12.45
CA SER A 70 -14.96 -24.30 -13.90
C SER A 70 -14.71 -25.71 -14.43
N CYS A 71 -14.30 -26.65 -13.57
CA CYS A 71 -14.02 -28.02 -13.95
C CYS A 71 -15.31 -28.83 -14.10
N LYS A 72 -15.54 -29.41 -15.29
CA LYS A 72 -16.63 -30.37 -15.55
C LYS A 72 -16.23 -31.83 -15.41
N THR A 73 -14.95 -32.08 -15.12
CA THR A 73 -14.38 -33.40 -14.88
C THR A 73 -13.41 -33.30 -13.72
N ASP A 74 -13.16 -34.42 -13.04
CA ASP A 74 -12.09 -34.51 -12.07
C ASP A 74 -10.73 -34.46 -12.79
N LEU A 75 -9.89 -33.52 -12.36
CA LEU A 75 -8.51 -33.34 -12.84
C LEU A 75 -7.48 -33.62 -11.73
N CYS A 76 -7.91 -34.06 -10.54
CA CYS A 76 -7.05 -34.28 -9.38
C CYS A 76 -5.97 -35.34 -9.61
N SER A 77 -6.15 -36.22 -10.61
CA SER A 77 -5.18 -37.27 -10.95
C SER A 77 -3.95 -36.78 -11.72
N ILE A 78 -3.95 -35.53 -12.21
CA ILE A 78 -2.83 -34.99 -12.99
C ILE A 78 -1.78 -34.39 -12.05
N THR A 79 -0.60 -35.01 -12.02
CA THR A 79 0.53 -34.53 -11.23
C THR A 79 0.87 -33.07 -11.53
N GLY A 80 0.97 -32.25 -10.50
CA GLY A 80 1.30 -30.83 -10.60
C GLY A 80 0.09 -29.90 -10.76
N ILE A 81 -1.13 -30.41 -10.84
CA ILE A 81 -2.34 -29.59 -10.80
C ILE A 81 -2.75 -29.30 -9.36
N ARG A 82 -3.05 -28.04 -9.05
CA ARG A 82 -3.65 -27.61 -7.79
C ARG A 82 -5.00 -26.93 -8.05
N HIS A 83 -6.03 -27.39 -7.36
CA HIS A 83 -7.37 -26.82 -7.46
C HIS A 83 -7.51 -25.64 -6.49
N ALA A 84 -7.87 -24.47 -7.00
CA ALA A 84 -8.20 -23.30 -6.19
C ALA A 84 -9.70 -23.21 -5.97
N THR A 85 -10.12 -23.10 -4.70
CA THR A 85 -11.51 -22.86 -4.31
C THR A 85 -11.90 -21.38 -4.49
N ASN A 86 -10.94 -20.47 -4.28
CA ASN A 86 -11.04 -19.05 -4.59
C ASN A 86 -9.93 -18.65 -5.56
N PHE A 87 -10.23 -18.68 -6.86
CA PHE A 87 -9.24 -18.42 -7.91
C PHE A 87 -8.77 -16.96 -7.92
N GLU A 88 -9.67 -16.01 -7.69
CA GLU A 88 -9.34 -14.58 -7.62
C GLU A 88 -8.32 -14.29 -6.50
N ALA A 89 -8.51 -14.88 -5.32
CA ALA A 89 -7.57 -14.75 -4.21
C ALA A 89 -6.17 -15.27 -4.58
N GLU A 90 -6.07 -16.35 -5.36
CA GLU A 90 -4.81 -16.92 -5.82
C GLU A 90 -4.12 -16.04 -6.87
N GLU A 91 -4.89 -15.48 -7.81
CA GLU A 91 -4.39 -14.54 -8.81
C GLU A 91 -3.81 -13.28 -8.15
N LEU A 92 -4.57 -12.69 -7.22
CA LEU A 92 -4.14 -11.51 -6.48
C LEU A 92 -2.98 -11.82 -5.55
N ARG A 93 -2.97 -12.96 -4.85
CA ARG A 93 -1.81 -13.40 -4.06
C ARG A 93 -0.54 -13.45 -4.92
N LYS A 94 -0.60 -14.01 -6.13
CA LYS A 94 0.54 -14.04 -7.05
C LYS A 94 0.91 -12.67 -7.59
N LEU A 95 -0.06 -11.87 -8.00
CA LEU A 95 0.19 -10.53 -8.53
C LEU A 95 0.82 -9.62 -7.46
N TYR A 96 0.31 -9.69 -6.23
CA TYR A 96 0.66 -8.81 -5.12
C TYR A 96 1.87 -9.28 -4.33
N THR A 97 2.33 -10.52 -4.50
CA THR A 97 3.62 -10.98 -3.95
C THR A 97 4.67 -11.20 -5.05
N TYR A 98 4.48 -12.19 -5.92
CA TYR A 98 5.49 -12.67 -6.87
C TYR A 98 5.82 -11.62 -7.92
N ASN A 99 4.80 -11.02 -8.54
CA ASN A 99 5.03 -9.96 -9.53
C ASN A 99 5.49 -8.66 -8.87
N MET A 100 4.93 -8.34 -7.68
CA MET A 100 5.26 -7.16 -6.88
C MET A 100 6.74 -7.15 -6.52
N ILE A 101 7.24 -8.19 -5.85
CA ILE A 101 8.62 -8.22 -5.36
C ILE A 101 9.63 -8.15 -6.51
N HIS A 102 9.30 -8.73 -7.65
CA HIS A 102 10.15 -8.66 -8.84
C HIS A 102 10.26 -7.22 -9.37
N ALA A 103 9.16 -6.45 -9.31
CA ALA A 103 9.19 -5.02 -9.62
C ALA A 103 9.96 -4.22 -8.54
N VAL A 104 9.83 -4.56 -7.26
CA VAL A 104 10.60 -3.93 -6.17
C VAL A 104 12.10 -4.10 -6.40
N TYR A 105 12.56 -5.33 -6.72
CA TYR A 105 13.97 -5.58 -7.04
C TYR A 105 14.43 -4.82 -8.27
N ALA A 106 13.62 -4.78 -9.34
CA ALA A 106 13.98 -4.06 -10.55
C ALA A 106 14.13 -2.55 -10.30
N TYR A 107 13.14 -1.92 -9.67
CA TYR A 107 13.17 -0.47 -9.44
C TYR A 107 14.18 -0.08 -8.36
N GLY A 108 14.29 -0.86 -7.29
CA GLY A 108 15.34 -0.69 -6.31
C GLY A 108 16.73 -0.82 -6.95
N GLY A 109 16.96 -1.85 -7.76
CA GLY A 109 18.25 -2.07 -8.42
C GLY A 109 18.60 -0.99 -9.45
N ALA A 110 17.61 -0.48 -10.18
CA ALA A 110 17.80 0.59 -11.15
C ALA A 110 18.34 1.88 -10.50
N LEU A 111 17.93 2.20 -9.26
CA LEU A 111 18.44 3.36 -8.51
C LEU A 111 19.96 3.28 -8.25
N TYR A 112 20.52 2.07 -8.23
CA TYR A 112 21.94 1.81 -7.99
C TYR A 112 22.70 1.42 -9.27
N GLY A 113 22.06 1.48 -10.44
CA GLY A 113 22.69 1.11 -11.72
C GLY A 113 23.03 -0.37 -11.84
N LEU A 114 22.40 -1.23 -11.03
CA LEU A 114 22.59 -2.67 -11.07
C LEU A 114 22.02 -3.23 -12.38
N GLN A 115 22.57 -4.36 -12.84
CA GLN A 115 22.22 -4.97 -14.13
C GLN A 115 21.24 -6.13 -13.97
N THR A 116 21.34 -6.88 -12.87
CA THR A 116 20.57 -8.11 -12.65
C THR A 116 19.75 -8.09 -11.37
N ILE A 117 18.66 -8.85 -11.35
CA ILE A 117 17.83 -9.04 -10.15
C ILE A 117 18.63 -9.70 -9.02
N MET A 118 19.60 -10.56 -9.34
CA MET A 118 20.46 -11.18 -8.32
C MET A 118 21.32 -10.17 -7.57
N GLU A 119 21.87 -9.16 -8.26
CA GLU A 119 22.60 -8.06 -7.61
C GLU A 119 21.68 -7.25 -6.70
N ALA A 120 20.44 -7.01 -7.13
CA ALA A 120 19.44 -6.33 -6.32
C ALA A 120 19.09 -7.12 -5.04
N ILE A 121 18.92 -8.44 -5.14
CA ILE A 121 18.71 -9.34 -3.99
C ILE A 121 19.89 -9.31 -3.01
N GLN A 122 21.12 -9.22 -3.53
CA GLN A 122 22.33 -9.16 -2.71
C GLN A 122 22.57 -7.79 -2.06
N THR A 123 21.79 -6.77 -2.43
CA THR A 123 21.90 -5.42 -1.88
C THR A 123 21.02 -5.28 -0.64
N PRO A 124 21.58 -5.11 0.58
CA PRO A 124 20.82 -5.22 1.84
C PRO A 124 19.61 -4.28 1.93
N MET A 125 19.75 -3.05 1.44
CA MET A 125 18.66 -2.06 1.47
C MET A 125 17.49 -2.44 0.55
N ILE A 126 17.78 -2.96 -0.64
CA ILE A 126 16.75 -3.41 -1.59
C ILE A 126 16.10 -4.68 -1.06
N GLN A 127 16.89 -5.61 -0.51
CA GLN A 127 16.37 -6.82 0.11
C GLN A 127 15.43 -6.51 1.29
N THR A 128 15.80 -5.55 2.13
CA THR A 128 14.96 -5.08 3.24
C THR A 128 13.65 -4.50 2.72
N LEU A 129 13.71 -3.61 1.71
CA LEU A 129 12.51 -3.04 1.09
C LEU A 129 11.57 -4.14 0.53
N ALA A 130 12.14 -5.12 -0.17
CA ALA A 130 11.40 -6.23 -0.77
C ALA A 130 10.70 -7.12 0.27
N VAL A 131 11.41 -7.47 1.36
CA VAL A 131 10.84 -8.29 2.45
C VAL A 131 9.78 -7.52 3.23
N GLU A 132 10.01 -6.24 3.51
CA GLU A 132 9.02 -5.39 4.20
C GLU A 132 7.75 -5.23 3.35
N ALA A 133 7.87 -5.04 2.03
CA ALA A 133 6.72 -4.99 1.13
C ALA A 133 5.94 -6.32 1.11
N LEU A 134 6.64 -7.46 1.15
CA LEU A 134 5.99 -8.78 1.28
C LEU A 134 5.26 -8.95 2.62
N ASN A 135 5.82 -8.42 3.72
CA ASN A 135 5.18 -8.50 5.03
C ASN A 135 3.93 -7.62 5.10
N GLU A 136 3.99 -6.39 4.56
CA GLU A 136 2.85 -5.49 4.48
C GLU A 136 1.67 -6.14 3.72
N VAL A 137 1.94 -6.65 2.51
CA VAL A 137 0.90 -7.26 1.69
C VAL A 137 0.45 -8.63 2.20
N LYS A 138 1.32 -9.36 2.90
CA LYS A 138 0.97 -10.61 3.58
C LYS A 138 -0.21 -10.39 4.51
N GLU A 139 -0.07 -9.44 5.43
CA GLU A 139 -1.13 -9.12 6.40
C GLU A 139 -2.43 -8.72 5.69
N ALA A 140 -2.34 -7.92 4.63
CA ALA A 140 -3.50 -7.46 3.89
C ALA A 140 -4.24 -8.60 3.16
N LEU A 141 -3.50 -9.54 2.56
CA LEU A 141 -4.07 -10.73 1.91
C LEU A 141 -4.72 -11.70 2.92
N MET A 142 -4.13 -11.84 4.11
CA MET A 142 -4.74 -12.62 5.20
C MET A 142 -6.08 -12.01 5.63
N CYS A 143 -6.14 -10.68 5.80
CA CYS A 143 -7.38 -9.99 6.15
C CYS A 143 -8.46 -10.05 5.04
N GLU A 144 -8.07 -9.95 3.77
CA GLU A 144 -9.02 -9.90 2.65
C GLU A 144 -9.57 -11.29 2.29
N TYR A 145 -8.70 -12.30 2.24
CA TYR A 145 -9.03 -13.62 1.66
C TYR A 145 -8.98 -14.77 2.67
N GLY A 146 -8.62 -14.50 3.92
CA GLY A 146 -8.61 -15.52 4.98
C GLY A 146 -7.46 -16.53 4.85
N PHE A 147 -6.39 -16.20 4.13
CA PHE A 147 -5.18 -17.02 4.16
C PHE A 147 -4.63 -17.09 5.58
N THR A 148 -4.16 -18.26 5.99
CA THR A 148 -3.51 -18.44 7.29
C THR A 148 -2.09 -17.88 7.27
N GLU A 149 -1.55 -17.60 8.45
CA GLU A 149 -0.17 -17.12 8.58
C GLU A 149 0.83 -18.16 8.06
N ASP A 150 0.63 -19.45 8.36
CA ASP A 150 1.51 -20.52 7.89
C ASP A 150 1.50 -20.65 6.36
N GLU A 151 0.32 -20.57 5.73
CA GLU A 151 0.20 -20.58 4.27
C GLU A 151 0.96 -19.43 3.63
N MET A 152 0.81 -18.21 4.18
CA MET A 152 1.48 -17.04 3.62
C MET A 152 2.97 -17.00 3.90
N ASN A 153 3.42 -17.50 5.05
CA ASN A 153 4.84 -17.61 5.36
C ASN A 153 5.52 -18.64 4.44
N ALA A 154 4.90 -19.81 4.23
CA ALA A 154 5.38 -20.82 3.28
C ALA A 154 5.41 -20.26 1.85
N TRP A 155 4.35 -19.57 1.44
CA TRP A 155 4.27 -18.90 0.14
C TRP A 155 5.39 -17.86 -0.05
N ASN A 156 5.59 -16.96 0.90
CA ASN A 156 6.61 -15.92 0.81
C ASN A 156 8.03 -16.50 0.80
N ALA A 157 8.28 -17.56 1.57
CA ALA A 157 9.55 -18.29 1.53
C ALA A 157 9.80 -18.89 0.14
N ASP A 158 8.79 -19.49 -0.48
CA ASP A 158 8.87 -20.00 -1.85
C ASP A 158 9.07 -18.87 -2.87
N VAL A 159 8.37 -17.75 -2.75
CA VAL A 159 8.56 -16.57 -3.61
C VAL A 159 10.01 -16.11 -3.57
N LEU A 160 10.57 -15.89 -2.37
CA LEU A 160 11.94 -15.43 -2.18
C LEU A 160 12.96 -16.44 -2.75
N LYS A 161 12.76 -17.73 -2.48
CA LYS A 161 13.61 -18.81 -3.02
C LYS A 161 13.60 -18.82 -4.55
N ASN A 162 12.43 -18.67 -5.17
CA ASN A 162 12.30 -18.65 -6.63
C ASN A 162 12.93 -17.39 -7.25
N MET A 163 12.82 -16.24 -6.59
CA MET A 163 13.46 -14.99 -7.03
C MET A 163 14.98 -15.07 -6.99
N ALA A 164 15.53 -15.73 -5.96
CA ALA A 164 16.97 -15.89 -5.77
C ALA A 164 17.60 -17.02 -6.62
N ASN A 165 16.93 -17.47 -7.69
CA ASN A 165 17.45 -18.52 -8.55
C ASN A 165 18.56 -17.97 -9.48
N PRO A 166 19.84 -18.34 -9.28
CA PRO A 166 20.97 -17.78 -10.02
C PRO A 166 20.97 -18.17 -11.51
N MET A 167 20.20 -19.19 -11.90
CA MET A 167 20.10 -19.64 -13.29
C MET A 167 19.28 -18.70 -14.17
N LEU A 168 18.41 -17.87 -13.58
CA LEU A 168 17.51 -17.01 -14.35
C LEU A 168 18.22 -15.80 -14.97
N LYS A 169 19.30 -15.29 -14.34
CA LYS A 169 20.08 -14.11 -14.79
C LYS A 169 19.22 -12.95 -15.30
N ASP A 170 18.09 -12.72 -14.63
CA ASP A 170 17.08 -11.79 -15.11
C ASP A 170 17.57 -10.34 -15.01
N SER A 171 17.38 -9.55 -16.06
CA SER A 171 17.91 -8.18 -16.09
C SER A 171 16.93 -7.19 -15.47
N ILE A 172 17.46 -6.24 -14.70
CA ILE A 172 16.69 -5.14 -14.13
C ILE A 172 15.94 -4.39 -15.22
N ARG A 173 16.61 -4.18 -16.36
CA ARG A 173 16.00 -3.59 -17.55
C ARG A 173 14.70 -4.31 -17.96
N ARG A 174 14.78 -5.61 -18.28
CA ARG A 174 13.64 -6.38 -18.78
C ARG A 174 12.50 -6.41 -17.77
N VAL A 175 12.84 -6.55 -16.49
CA VAL A 175 11.86 -6.62 -15.40
C VAL A 175 11.30 -5.25 -15.05
N GLY A 176 12.00 -4.15 -15.29
CA GLY A 176 11.59 -2.78 -15.01
C GLY A 176 10.66 -2.16 -16.06
N PHE A 177 10.76 -2.58 -17.33
CA PHE A 177 10.01 -2.04 -18.49
C PHE A 177 8.50 -1.92 -18.29
N ASP A 178 7.87 -0.93 -18.91
CA ASP A 178 6.43 -0.66 -18.76
C ASP A 178 6.05 -0.29 -17.30
N PRO A 179 6.68 0.74 -16.72
CA PRO A 179 6.39 1.20 -15.35
C PRO A 179 4.98 1.75 -15.19
N ILE A 180 4.40 2.43 -16.20
CA ILE A 180 3.05 3.00 -16.12
C ILE A 180 2.03 1.92 -15.76
N ARG A 181 2.07 0.76 -16.44
CA ARG A 181 1.17 -0.35 -16.12
C ARG A 181 1.40 -0.88 -14.71
N LYS A 182 2.66 -0.94 -14.24
CA LYS A 182 3.00 -1.53 -12.93
C LYS A 182 2.66 -0.65 -11.73
N VAL A 183 2.65 0.66 -11.91
CA VAL A 183 2.17 1.61 -10.89
C VAL A 183 0.65 1.84 -10.96
N ALA A 184 -0.03 1.31 -11.97
CA ALA A 184 -1.49 1.46 -12.08
C ALA A 184 -2.24 0.89 -10.87
N ARG A 185 -3.41 1.48 -10.57
CA ARG A 185 -4.21 1.26 -9.36
C ARG A 185 -4.41 -0.19 -8.95
N GLN A 186 -4.66 -1.08 -9.92
CA GLN A 186 -4.98 -2.49 -9.68
C GLN A 186 -3.80 -3.43 -9.97
N ASP A 187 -2.65 -2.92 -10.42
CA ASP A 187 -1.48 -3.73 -10.72
C ASP A 187 -0.62 -3.94 -9.46
N ARG A 188 0.57 -4.50 -9.67
CA ARG A 188 1.42 -5.13 -8.65
C ARG A 188 2.04 -4.22 -7.59
N LEU A 189 1.99 -2.89 -7.73
CA LEU A 189 2.55 -1.97 -6.72
C LEU A 189 1.46 -1.20 -5.99
N THR A 190 0.61 -0.48 -6.73
CA THR A 190 -0.45 0.36 -6.13
C THR A 190 -1.62 -0.48 -5.61
N GLY A 191 -1.98 -1.57 -6.29
CA GLY A 191 -3.02 -2.50 -5.85
C GLY A 191 -2.79 -3.04 -4.44
N PRO A 192 -1.62 -3.65 -4.14
CA PRO A 192 -1.34 -4.13 -2.79
C PRO A 192 -1.23 -2.99 -1.77
N ALA A 193 -0.73 -1.81 -2.15
CA ALA A 193 -0.70 -0.66 -1.23
C ALA A 193 -2.11 -0.22 -0.82
N LEU A 194 -3.06 -0.20 -1.76
CA LEU A 194 -4.47 0.09 -1.49
C LEU A 194 -5.13 -1.01 -0.64
N LEU A 195 -4.77 -2.27 -0.87
CA LEU A 195 -5.25 -3.39 -0.05
C LEU A 195 -4.77 -3.25 1.41
N CYS A 196 -3.50 -2.89 1.63
CA CYS A 196 -2.98 -2.59 2.98
C CYS A 196 -3.78 -1.47 3.65
N ARG A 197 -4.03 -0.35 2.96
CA ARG A 197 -4.80 0.77 3.50
C ARG A 197 -6.22 0.36 3.91
N LYS A 198 -6.90 -0.42 3.08
CA LYS A 198 -8.26 -0.93 3.35
C LYS A 198 -8.34 -1.66 4.70
N HIS A 199 -7.25 -2.29 5.11
CA HIS A 199 -7.16 -3.09 6.34
C HIS A 199 -6.36 -2.41 7.47
N GLY A 200 -6.05 -1.11 7.35
CA GLY A 200 -5.35 -0.37 8.41
C GLY A 200 -3.87 -0.73 8.57
N ILE A 201 -3.26 -1.27 7.52
CA ILE A 201 -1.83 -1.60 7.46
C ILE A 201 -1.13 -0.45 6.73
N PHE A 202 -0.12 0.15 7.35
CA PHE A 202 0.63 1.25 6.72
C PHE A 202 1.56 0.72 5.62
N PRO A 203 1.33 1.04 4.33
CA PRO A 203 2.10 0.49 3.21
C PRO A 203 3.41 1.25 2.99
N TYR A 204 4.25 1.36 4.03
CA TYR A 204 5.47 2.15 4.03
C TYR A 204 6.47 1.70 2.95
N ALA A 205 6.75 0.39 2.87
CA ALA A 205 7.66 -0.18 1.90
C ALA A 205 7.06 -0.17 0.49
N LEU A 206 5.76 -0.46 0.36
CA LEU A 206 5.07 -0.39 -0.92
C LEU A 206 5.06 1.04 -1.50
N TYR A 207 4.82 2.07 -0.69
CA TYR A 207 4.94 3.47 -1.15
C TYR A 207 6.36 3.82 -1.58
N SER A 208 7.36 3.36 -0.84
CA SER A 208 8.76 3.53 -1.21
C SER A 208 9.08 2.84 -2.54
N ALA A 209 8.54 1.64 -2.79
CA ALA A 209 8.69 0.93 -4.05
C ALA A 209 7.98 1.62 -5.22
N ILE A 210 6.79 2.18 -5.01
CA ILE A 210 6.10 3.01 -6.02
C ILE A 210 6.96 4.23 -6.34
N ALA A 211 7.51 4.91 -5.34
CA ALA A 211 8.43 6.03 -5.54
C ALA A 211 9.68 5.64 -6.34
N CYS A 212 10.29 4.48 -6.08
CA CYS A 212 11.38 3.93 -6.91
C CYS A 212 10.94 3.74 -8.37
N ALA A 213 9.73 3.23 -8.61
CA ALA A 213 9.18 3.04 -9.95
C ALA A 213 9.02 4.37 -10.71
N TYR A 214 8.61 5.44 -10.03
CA TYR A 214 8.54 6.78 -10.61
C TYR A 214 9.91 7.40 -10.92
N GLN A 215 11.01 6.88 -10.35
CA GLN A 215 12.38 7.28 -10.74
C GLN A 215 12.96 6.44 -11.87
N PHE A 216 12.28 5.36 -12.27
CA PHE A 216 12.80 4.48 -13.31
C PHE A 216 12.79 5.17 -14.68
N PHE A 217 13.91 5.02 -15.40
CA PHE A 217 14.07 5.48 -16.76
C PHE A 217 14.90 4.49 -17.56
N HIS A 218 14.47 4.22 -18.79
CA HIS A 218 15.26 3.51 -19.77
C HIS A 218 15.01 4.04 -21.18
N GLU A 219 16.08 4.25 -21.95
CA GLU A 219 16.00 4.90 -23.28
C GLU A 219 15.23 4.09 -24.33
N GLU A 220 15.08 2.79 -24.16
CA GLU A 220 14.29 1.93 -25.06
C GLU A 220 12.85 1.68 -24.57
N ASP A 221 12.48 2.19 -23.40
CA ASP A 221 11.13 2.00 -22.83
C ASP A 221 10.29 3.28 -22.95
N SER A 222 9.36 3.29 -23.91
CA SER A 222 8.47 4.42 -24.16
C SER A 222 7.62 4.79 -22.94
N SER A 223 7.21 3.79 -22.15
CA SER A 223 6.42 4.02 -20.93
C SER A 223 7.22 4.77 -19.88
N SER A 224 8.50 4.42 -19.68
CA SER A 224 9.37 5.17 -18.75
C SER A 224 9.66 6.60 -19.22
N LYS A 225 9.83 6.82 -20.53
CA LYS A 225 10.03 8.18 -21.10
C LYS A 225 8.82 9.07 -20.89
N GLU A 226 7.64 8.54 -21.15
CA GLU A 226 6.37 9.23 -20.93
C GLU A 226 6.22 9.61 -19.45
N LEU A 227 6.50 8.65 -18.55
CA LEU A 227 6.44 8.86 -17.11
C LEU A 227 7.37 10.00 -16.66
N GLN A 228 8.65 9.97 -17.06
CA GLN A 228 9.62 11.02 -16.71
C GLN A 228 9.26 12.39 -17.32
N THR A 229 8.79 12.39 -18.57
CA THR A 229 8.32 13.60 -19.25
C THR A 229 7.16 14.23 -18.49
N TYR A 230 6.17 13.42 -18.09
CA TYR A 230 5.02 13.91 -17.34
C TYR A 230 5.42 14.43 -15.95
N VAL A 231 6.29 13.72 -15.22
CA VAL A 231 6.80 14.16 -13.92
C VAL A 231 7.51 15.51 -14.03
N SER A 232 8.35 15.71 -15.04
CA SER A 232 9.05 16.99 -15.26
C SER A 232 8.12 18.16 -15.63
N GLN A 233 7.05 17.89 -16.39
CA GLN A 233 6.11 18.92 -16.85
C GLN A 233 5.02 19.27 -15.82
N HIS A 234 4.55 18.29 -15.06
CA HIS A 234 3.36 18.43 -14.21
C HIS A 234 3.66 18.21 -12.72
N GLY A 235 4.87 17.77 -12.37
CA GLY A 235 5.25 17.42 -11.00
C GLY A 235 4.83 16.00 -10.59
N ILE A 236 5.51 15.48 -9.56
CA ILE A 236 5.36 14.10 -9.11
C ILE A 236 3.95 13.78 -8.59
N LYS A 237 3.31 14.69 -7.84
CA LYS A 237 1.96 14.47 -7.30
C LYS A 237 0.95 14.21 -8.43
N ASN A 238 0.95 15.06 -9.46
CA ASN A 238 0.06 14.89 -10.61
C ASN A 238 0.37 13.59 -11.38
N ALA A 239 1.65 13.21 -11.50
CA ALA A 239 2.02 11.95 -12.13
C ALA A 239 1.51 10.71 -11.35
N ILE A 240 1.55 10.77 -10.02
CA ILE A 240 0.99 9.73 -9.14
C ILE A 240 -0.53 9.65 -9.33
N GLN A 241 -1.23 10.77 -9.28
CA GLN A 241 -2.68 10.80 -9.46
C GLN A 241 -3.09 10.25 -10.83
N THR A 242 -2.39 10.62 -11.90
CA THR A 242 -2.71 10.18 -13.27
C THR A 242 -2.39 8.70 -13.50
N TYR A 243 -1.14 8.27 -13.28
CA TYR A 243 -0.73 6.93 -13.68
C TYR A 243 -1.00 5.86 -12.62
N SER A 244 -1.02 6.22 -11.33
CA SER A 244 -1.47 5.32 -10.25
C SER A 244 -2.98 5.38 -10.01
N GLN A 245 -3.69 6.34 -10.63
CA GLN A 245 -5.14 6.55 -10.52
C GLN A 245 -5.59 6.71 -9.06
N LEU A 246 -4.83 7.52 -8.32
CA LEU A 246 -5.05 7.87 -6.92
C LEU A 246 -5.66 9.27 -6.83
N PHE A 247 -6.97 9.38 -7.06
CA PHE A 247 -7.66 10.67 -7.13
C PHE A 247 -8.12 11.18 -5.76
N LEU A 248 -8.55 10.28 -4.88
CA LEU A 248 -9.13 10.60 -3.58
C LEU A 248 -8.20 10.22 -2.41
N GLU A 249 -7.21 9.36 -2.65
CA GLU A 249 -6.21 8.93 -1.67
C GLU A 249 -5.10 9.98 -1.49
N ARG A 250 -5.49 11.17 -1.02
CA ARG A 250 -4.62 12.34 -0.91
C ARG A 250 -3.36 12.09 -0.08
N ASP A 251 -3.50 11.36 1.01
CA ASP A 251 -2.39 10.98 1.88
C ASP A 251 -1.45 9.98 1.21
N ALA A 252 -1.96 9.01 0.45
CA ALA A 252 -1.10 8.11 -0.34
C ALA A 252 -0.26 8.90 -1.36
N VAL A 253 -0.91 9.81 -2.11
CA VAL A 253 -0.24 10.67 -3.10
C VAL A 253 0.85 11.50 -2.43
N GLN A 254 0.55 12.12 -1.29
CA GLN A 254 1.51 12.91 -0.53
C GLN A 254 2.69 12.05 -0.04
N THR A 255 2.43 10.91 0.60
CA THR A 255 3.50 10.05 1.13
C THR A 255 4.39 9.47 0.03
N ILE A 256 3.82 9.02 -1.09
CA ILE A 256 4.61 8.53 -2.23
C ILE A 256 5.48 9.66 -2.82
N ALA A 257 4.93 10.88 -2.93
CA ALA A 257 5.70 12.04 -3.41
C ALA A 257 6.86 12.39 -2.47
N GLU A 258 6.64 12.35 -1.15
CA GLU A 258 7.70 12.56 -0.16
C GLU A 258 8.79 11.48 -0.23
N CYS A 259 8.41 10.20 -0.40
CA CYS A 259 9.35 9.12 -0.65
C CYS A 259 10.16 9.38 -1.92
N TYR A 260 9.51 9.79 -3.02
CA TYR A 260 10.17 10.10 -4.29
C TYR A 260 11.21 11.21 -4.12
N GLU A 261 10.85 12.31 -3.49
CA GLU A 261 11.75 13.44 -3.25
C GLU A 261 12.90 13.07 -2.30
N SER A 262 12.62 12.27 -1.27
CA SER A 262 13.64 11.79 -0.34
C SER A 262 14.66 10.89 -1.04
N ILE A 263 14.20 9.93 -1.83
CA ILE A 263 15.08 9.01 -2.59
C ILE A 263 15.93 9.81 -3.58
N ALA A 264 15.35 10.79 -4.27
CA ALA A 264 16.10 11.66 -5.20
C ALA A 264 17.22 12.46 -4.49
N LYS A 265 17.04 12.82 -3.21
CA LYS A 265 18.01 13.61 -2.42
C LYS A 265 19.04 12.75 -1.69
N LYS A 266 18.63 11.62 -1.09
CA LYS A 266 19.40 10.86 -0.10
C LYS A 266 19.62 9.38 -0.48
N LYS A 267 19.23 8.96 -1.69
CA LYS A 267 19.09 7.55 -2.10
C LYS A 267 18.06 6.81 -1.24
N LEU A 268 17.80 5.54 -1.56
CA LEU A 268 16.87 4.71 -0.80
C LEU A 268 17.40 4.46 0.61
N THR A 269 16.63 4.87 1.62
CA THR A 269 16.88 4.64 3.04
C THR A 269 15.66 4.00 3.69
N ILE A 270 15.88 3.13 4.66
CA ILE A 270 14.81 2.54 5.48
C ILE A 270 14.82 3.27 6.82
N ASP A 271 13.70 3.89 7.17
CA ASP A 271 13.58 4.59 8.44
C ASP A 271 13.64 3.58 9.61
N VAL A 272 14.50 3.88 10.58
CA VAL A 272 14.68 3.06 11.77
C VAL A 272 13.43 3.05 12.66
N HIS A 273 12.60 4.09 12.57
CA HIS A 273 11.34 4.25 13.30
C HIS A 273 10.13 3.69 12.55
N ARG A 274 10.31 2.99 11.41
CA ARG A 274 9.19 2.46 10.60
C ARG A 274 8.21 1.59 11.39
N ASP A 275 8.71 0.76 12.30
CA ASP A 275 7.86 -0.13 13.12
C ASP A 275 6.95 0.70 14.03
N LEU A 276 7.46 1.81 14.55
CA LEU A 276 6.69 2.75 15.37
C LEU A 276 5.63 3.44 14.55
N TYR A 277 5.96 3.91 13.34
CA TYR A 277 4.97 4.50 12.44
C TYR A 277 3.86 3.50 12.07
N LYS A 278 4.23 2.24 11.78
CA LYS A 278 3.26 1.17 11.51
C LYS A 278 2.35 0.91 12.72
N ALA A 279 2.89 0.93 13.94
CA ALA A 279 2.12 0.74 15.18
C ALA A 279 1.11 1.86 15.42
N VAL A 280 1.54 3.14 15.39
CA VAL A 280 0.63 4.27 15.62
C VAL A 280 -0.40 4.43 14.49
N TYR A 281 -0.03 4.13 13.24
CA TYR A 281 -0.97 4.09 12.13
C TYR A 281 -2.08 3.06 12.37
N ARG A 282 -1.69 1.82 12.71
CA ARG A 282 -2.64 0.74 12.97
C ARG A 282 -3.54 1.05 14.16
N ALA A 283 -2.98 1.55 15.26
CA ALA A 283 -3.75 1.93 16.43
C ALA A 283 -4.76 3.04 16.10
N GLY A 284 -4.34 4.10 15.41
CA GLY A 284 -5.24 5.17 14.97
C GLY A 284 -6.36 4.68 14.05
N PHE A 285 -6.03 3.86 13.05
CA PHE A 285 -6.99 3.28 12.13
C PHE A 285 -8.03 2.43 12.85
N MET A 286 -7.58 1.49 13.69
CA MET A 286 -8.44 0.54 14.38
C MET A 286 -9.30 1.20 15.45
N ASN A 287 -8.76 2.20 16.15
CA ASN A 287 -9.53 2.97 17.13
C ASN A 287 -10.66 3.73 16.43
N GLU A 288 -10.40 4.42 15.31
CA GLU A 288 -11.44 5.15 14.59
C GLU A 288 -12.49 4.23 13.97
N LYS A 289 -12.07 3.07 13.46
CA LYS A 289 -12.97 2.05 12.91
C LYS A 289 -13.91 1.45 13.97
N THR A 290 -13.41 1.27 15.20
CA THR A 290 -14.11 0.55 16.27
C THR A 290 -14.94 1.48 17.14
N TYR A 291 -14.31 2.55 17.65
CA TYR A 291 -14.87 3.41 18.68
C TYR A 291 -15.45 4.70 18.12
N LYS A 292 -14.95 5.13 16.96
CA LYS A 292 -15.24 6.45 16.38
C LYS A 292 -14.80 7.58 17.32
N GLY A 293 -14.96 8.82 16.87
CA GLY A 293 -14.54 9.98 17.65
C GLY A 293 -13.07 10.33 17.35
N CYS A 294 -12.84 10.84 16.14
CA CYS A 294 -11.50 11.02 15.57
C CYS A 294 -10.47 11.70 16.48
N ALA A 295 -10.83 12.70 17.30
CA ALA A 295 -9.88 13.30 18.24
C ALA A 295 -9.49 12.34 19.38
N GLN A 296 -10.47 11.66 19.96
CA GLN A 296 -10.26 10.66 21.00
C GLN A 296 -9.46 9.47 20.46
N CYS A 297 -9.78 9.00 19.26
CA CYS A 297 -9.05 7.91 18.59
C CYS A 297 -7.58 8.24 18.34
N THR A 298 -7.27 9.48 17.94
CA THR A 298 -5.87 9.94 17.78
C THR A 298 -5.13 9.92 19.11
N VAL A 299 -5.72 10.41 20.20
CA VAL A 299 -5.10 10.37 21.54
C VAL A 299 -4.94 8.93 22.03
N LYS A 300 -6.00 8.13 21.89
CA LYS A 300 -6.01 6.72 22.31
C LYS A 300 -4.92 5.92 21.61
N ALA A 301 -4.64 6.19 20.34
CA ALA A 301 -3.54 5.52 19.63
C ALA A 301 -2.18 5.71 20.32
N PHE A 302 -1.91 6.88 20.90
CA PHE A 302 -0.67 7.13 21.63
C PHE A 302 -0.71 6.56 23.06
N ILE A 303 -1.89 6.53 23.69
CA ILE A 303 -2.08 5.80 24.96
C ILE A 303 -1.80 4.30 24.76
N ASP A 304 -2.36 3.70 23.70
CA ASP A 304 -2.23 2.28 23.39
C ASP A 304 -0.78 1.88 23.04
N VAL A 305 -0.03 2.76 22.37
CA VAL A 305 1.32 2.44 21.86
C VAL A 305 2.43 2.85 22.83
N PHE A 306 2.26 3.94 23.58
CA PHE A 306 3.33 4.51 24.41
C PHE A 306 3.00 4.65 25.89
N HIS A 307 1.75 4.44 26.31
CA HIS A 307 1.30 4.55 27.71
C HIS A 307 1.76 5.83 28.45
N SER A 308 1.91 6.94 27.72
CA SER A 308 2.58 8.16 28.21
C SER A 308 1.72 9.42 28.18
N ILE A 309 0.43 9.27 27.86
CA ILE A 309 -0.54 10.39 27.86
C ILE A 309 -1.58 10.15 28.96
N ASP A 310 -1.87 11.19 29.73
CA ASP A 310 -2.89 11.20 30.78
C ASP A 310 -4.29 11.00 30.17
N GLU A 311 -5.10 10.14 30.79
CA GLU A 311 -6.47 9.85 30.36
C GLU A 311 -7.36 11.10 30.33
N ALA A 312 -7.07 12.12 31.15
CA ALA A 312 -7.77 13.40 31.13
C ALA A 312 -7.69 14.10 29.76
N VAL A 313 -6.61 13.87 29.00
CA VAL A 313 -6.47 14.40 27.62
C VAL A 313 -7.44 13.69 26.68
N PHE A 314 -7.62 12.38 26.86
CA PHE A 314 -8.60 11.59 26.10
C PHE A 314 -10.03 12.04 26.42
N ASP A 315 -10.36 12.21 27.70
CA ASP A 315 -11.68 12.67 28.13
C ASP A 315 -12.04 14.04 27.54
N ALA A 316 -11.08 14.98 27.60
CA ALA A 316 -11.23 16.33 27.05
C ALA A 316 -11.45 16.35 25.53
N CYS A 317 -11.00 15.34 24.80
CA CYS A 317 -11.12 15.27 23.34
C CYS A 317 -12.55 15.00 22.82
N SER A 318 -13.49 14.61 23.69
CA SER A 318 -14.84 14.18 23.29
C SER A 318 -15.54 15.20 22.38
N ALA A 319 -15.47 16.50 22.72
CA ALA A 319 -16.13 17.58 21.97
C ALA A 319 -15.32 18.11 20.76
N PHE A 320 -14.22 17.44 20.39
CA PHE A 320 -13.39 17.81 19.23
C PHE A 320 -13.67 16.96 17.99
N CYS A 321 -14.63 16.04 18.05
CA CYS A 321 -14.89 15.04 17.01
C CYS A 321 -15.87 15.51 15.92
N GLY A 322 -15.76 14.95 14.70
CA GLY A 322 -16.69 15.28 13.60
C GLY A 322 -16.69 16.77 13.24
N GLY A 323 -15.51 17.41 13.23
CA GLY A 323 -15.41 18.86 13.06
C GLY A 323 -15.89 19.60 14.29
N MET A 324 -15.49 19.10 15.47
CA MET A 324 -15.80 19.50 16.85
C MET A 324 -17.14 19.06 17.44
N GLY A 325 -18.23 19.76 17.20
CA GLY A 325 -19.52 19.40 17.81
C GLY A 325 -20.35 18.45 16.95
N LEU A 326 -19.72 17.63 16.10
CA LEU A 326 -20.37 17.00 14.93
C LEU A 326 -20.85 18.02 13.87
N CYS A 327 -20.47 19.29 13.98
CA CYS A 327 -20.92 20.37 13.10
C CYS A 327 -20.29 20.30 11.70
N GLY A 328 -19.12 19.68 11.57
CA GLY A 328 -18.39 19.53 10.32
C GLY A 328 -17.62 20.78 9.85
N ASP A 329 -17.95 21.99 10.32
CA ASP A 329 -17.28 23.25 9.96
C ASP A 329 -16.12 23.65 10.88
N GLY A 330 -15.85 22.88 11.93
CA GLY A 330 -14.67 23.02 12.77
C GLY A 330 -13.46 22.23 12.28
N SER A 331 -12.36 22.33 13.04
CA SER A 331 -11.13 21.57 12.76
C SER A 331 -11.37 20.07 12.78
N CYS A 332 -10.64 19.35 11.93
CA CYS A 332 -10.55 17.91 11.96
C CYS A 332 -10.15 17.43 13.35
N GLY A 333 -10.83 16.41 13.87
CA GLY A 333 -10.53 15.86 15.19
C GLY A 333 -9.13 15.25 15.25
N ALA A 334 -8.64 14.64 14.18
CA ALA A 334 -7.28 14.10 14.13
C ALA A 334 -6.20 15.21 14.26
N TYR A 335 -6.44 16.37 13.64
CA TYR A 335 -5.58 17.53 13.79
C TYR A 335 -5.64 18.08 15.22
N ALA A 336 -6.84 18.32 15.75
CA ALA A 336 -7.03 18.86 17.11
C ALA A 336 -6.47 17.93 18.20
N GLY A 337 -6.73 16.63 18.10
CA GLY A 337 -6.18 15.60 18.97
C GLY A 337 -4.65 15.56 18.90
N GLY A 338 -4.07 15.69 17.70
CA GLY A 338 -2.63 15.83 17.50
C GLY A 338 -2.00 17.00 18.25
N LEU A 339 -2.65 18.17 18.20
CA LEU A 339 -2.18 19.35 18.96
C LEU A 339 -2.20 19.09 20.47
N LEU A 340 -3.23 18.41 20.98
CA LEU A 340 -3.36 18.06 22.39
C LEU A 340 -2.30 17.04 22.82
N ILE A 341 -2.00 16.04 21.98
CA ILE A 341 -0.90 15.07 22.21
C ILE A 341 0.43 15.81 22.31
N MET A 342 0.78 16.62 21.30
CA MET A 342 2.05 17.32 21.26
C MET A 342 2.21 18.29 22.44
N GLY A 343 1.14 19.02 22.79
CA GLY A 343 1.11 19.89 23.97
C GLY A 343 1.23 19.13 25.30
N SER A 344 0.79 17.87 25.35
CA SER A 344 0.92 17.02 26.54
C SER A 344 2.37 16.64 26.80
N PHE A 345 3.16 16.38 25.75
CA PHE A 345 4.61 16.14 25.85
C PHE A 345 5.40 17.44 26.05
N ILE A 346 5.18 18.41 25.16
CA ILE A 346 5.90 19.69 25.13
C ILE A 346 4.87 20.82 25.04
N GLY A 347 4.52 21.34 26.20
CA GLY A 347 3.61 22.47 26.36
C GLY A 347 3.87 23.20 27.66
N ARG A 348 3.30 24.40 27.79
CA ARG A 348 3.42 25.20 29.01
C ARG A 348 2.81 24.46 30.19
N ARG A 349 3.53 24.44 31.32
CA ARG A 349 3.03 23.83 32.56
C ARG A 349 2.38 24.87 33.46
N LEU A 350 1.20 24.56 33.99
CA LEU A 350 0.44 25.47 34.86
C LEU A 350 1.28 25.96 36.03
N GLN A 351 2.05 25.07 36.65
CA GLN A 351 2.91 25.36 37.80
C GLN A 351 4.07 26.31 37.45
N ARG A 352 4.42 26.44 36.17
CA ARG A 352 5.55 27.26 35.68
C ARG A 352 5.11 28.53 34.95
N LEU A 353 3.82 28.87 34.99
CA LEU A 353 3.31 30.07 34.30
C LEU A 353 3.95 31.36 34.82
N ALA A 354 4.23 31.45 36.13
CA ALA A 354 4.88 32.61 36.74
C ALA A 354 6.31 32.82 36.21
N ASP A 355 7.01 31.74 35.84
CA ASP A 355 8.37 31.76 35.28
C ASP A 355 8.37 32.03 33.76
N GLY A 356 7.20 32.29 33.18
CA GLY A 356 7.00 32.63 31.78
C GLY A 356 6.97 31.44 30.82
N ASP A 357 7.58 30.30 31.17
CA ASP A 357 7.67 29.02 30.42
C ASP A 357 7.61 29.21 28.88
N ARG A 358 8.37 30.21 28.39
CA ARG A 358 8.16 30.73 27.03
C ARG A 358 8.71 29.77 25.99
N GLN A 359 9.79 29.06 26.29
CA GLN A 359 10.42 28.12 25.37
C GLN A 359 9.45 26.98 25.01
N ALA A 360 8.88 26.30 26.01
CA ALA A 360 7.91 25.23 25.78
C ALA A 360 6.69 25.70 25.00
N LYS A 361 6.25 26.95 25.21
CA LYS A 361 5.18 27.58 24.43
C LYS A 361 5.51 27.66 22.94
N TYR A 362 6.68 28.22 22.60
CA TYR A 362 7.06 28.42 21.20
C TYR A 362 7.41 27.11 20.51
N GLN A 363 8.01 26.17 21.23
CA GLN A 363 8.25 24.81 20.73
C GLN A 363 6.92 24.08 20.44
N SER A 364 5.92 24.23 21.32
CA SER A 364 4.56 23.73 21.07
C SER A 364 3.91 24.34 19.83
N PHE A 365 4.12 25.65 19.59
CA PHE A 365 3.64 26.32 18.38
C PHE A 365 4.34 25.82 17.11
N ASP A 366 5.65 25.60 17.15
CA ASP A 366 6.41 25.06 16.01
C ASP A 366 5.89 23.67 15.60
N MET A 367 5.73 22.76 16.57
CA MET A 367 5.15 21.44 16.33
C MET A 367 3.73 21.54 15.72
N ALA A 368 2.90 22.44 16.25
CA ALA A 368 1.55 22.68 15.73
C ALA A 368 1.55 23.20 14.28
N GLN A 369 2.50 24.07 13.93
CA GLN A 369 2.69 24.59 12.57
C GLN A 369 3.15 23.49 11.62
N ARG A 370 4.09 22.62 12.03
CA ARG A 370 4.53 21.48 11.21
C ARG A 370 3.41 20.49 10.96
N LEU A 371 2.59 20.18 11.97
CA LEU A 371 1.40 19.33 11.76
C LEU A 371 0.39 20.01 10.84
N HIS A 372 0.15 21.32 11.04
CA HIS A 372 -0.71 22.11 10.16
C HIS A 372 -0.24 22.01 8.69
N ASP A 373 1.04 22.21 8.43
CA ASP A 373 1.60 22.18 7.09
C ASP A 373 1.47 20.80 6.44
N ARG A 374 1.55 19.71 7.20
CA ARG A 374 1.25 18.35 6.71
C ARG A 374 -0.22 18.20 6.28
N PHE A 375 -1.16 18.73 7.08
CA PHE A 375 -2.58 18.73 6.71
C PHE A 375 -2.86 19.59 5.47
N ILE A 376 -2.27 20.79 5.38
CA ILE A 376 -2.41 21.65 4.20
C ILE A 376 -1.80 21.01 2.96
N ALA A 377 -0.58 20.46 3.06
CA ALA A 377 0.10 19.83 1.93
C ALA A 377 -0.66 18.60 1.38
N THR A 378 -1.37 17.90 2.26
CA THR A 378 -2.11 16.66 1.94
C THR A 378 -3.53 16.94 1.50
N TYR A 379 -4.31 17.63 2.34
CA TYR A 379 -5.75 17.80 2.17
C TYR A 379 -6.16 19.23 1.78
N GLY A 380 -5.23 20.18 1.79
CA GLY A 380 -5.49 21.60 1.52
C GLY A 380 -6.16 22.35 2.67
N SER A 381 -6.49 21.69 3.79
CA SER A 381 -7.19 22.31 4.92
C SER A 381 -7.02 21.49 6.20
N THR A 382 -7.18 22.15 7.35
CA THR A 382 -7.35 21.52 8.66
C THR A 382 -8.82 21.44 9.08
N ILE A 383 -9.74 21.97 8.27
CA ILE A 383 -11.19 21.98 8.52
C ILE A 383 -11.83 20.69 8.02
N CYS A 384 -12.68 20.09 8.85
CA CYS A 384 -13.25 18.76 8.61
C CYS A 384 -14.07 18.71 7.30
N ARG A 385 -14.90 19.72 7.06
CA ARG A 385 -15.71 19.88 5.83
C ARG A 385 -14.87 19.87 4.55
N ASP A 386 -13.75 20.58 4.55
CA ASP A 386 -12.88 20.67 3.38
C ASP A 386 -12.18 19.35 3.13
N ILE A 387 -11.69 18.71 4.20
CA ILE A 387 -11.09 17.37 4.14
C ILE A 387 -12.12 16.37 3.61
N HIS A 388 -13.37 16.40 4.11
CA HIS A 388 -14.44 15.55 3.61
C HIS A 388 -14.63 15.74 2.09
N THR A 389 -14.74 17.00 1.65
CA THR A 389 -14.89 17.31 0.21
C THR A 389 -13.73 16.74 -0.60
N SER A 390 -12.50 16.79 -0.07
CA SER A 390 -11.30 16.30 -0.76
C SER A 390 -11.22 14.78 -0.91
N ILE A 391 -11.82 14.00 0.01
CA ILE A 391 -11.71 12.52 0.07
C ILE A 391 -13.02 11.78 -0.25
N PHE A 392 -14.18 12.43 -0.07
CA PHE A 392 -15.50 11.88 -0.41
C PHE A 392 -16.13 12.56 -1.64
N GLY A 393 -15.65 13.75 -2.04
CA GLY A 393 -16.29 14.59 -3.06
C GLY A 393 -17.44 15.45 -2.52
N SER A 394 -17.83 15.27 -1.26
CA SER A 394 -18.86 16.04 -0.55
C SER A 394 -18.50 16.16 0.93
N ALA A 395 -19.19 17.07 1.63
CA ALA A 395 -19.05 17.21 3.07
C ALA A 395 -20.33 16.81 3.80
N TYR A 396 -20.16 16.40 5.07
CA TYR A 396 -21.23 15.82 5.87
C TYR A 396 -21.36 16.55 7.21
N CYS A 397 -22.56 17.01 7.56
CA CYS A 397 -22.83 17.60 8.87
C CYS A 397 -23.42 16.54 9.80
N LEU A 398 -22.56 15.93 10.62
CA LEU A 398 -22.86 14.77 11.44
C LEU A 398 -23.84 15.04 12.61
N ARG A 399 -24.37 16.27 12.73
CA ARG A 399 -25.49 16.60 13.62
C ARG A 399 -26.78 15.92 13.20
N TYR A 400 -27.01 15.83 11.89
CA TYR A 400 -28.23 15.26 11.33
C TYR A 400 -28.07 13.75 11.11
N LYS A 401 -29.15 12.99 11.30
CA LYS A 401 -29.08 11.52 11.29
C LYS A 401 -28.83 11.00 9.88
N GLU A 402 -29.51 11.58 8.90
CA GLU A 402 -29.46 11.23 7.49
C GLU A 402 -28.03 11.45 6.94
N GLU A 403 -27.41 12.55 7.34
CA GLU A 403 -26.01 12.87 7.00
C GLU A 403 -25.02 11.87 7.62
N ARG A 404 -25.29 11.38 8.85
CA ARG A 404 -24.47 10.32 9.47
C ARG A 404 -24.59 9.01 8.72
N GLU A 405 -25.81 8.62 8.31
CA GLU A 405 -26.02 7.39 7.54
C GLU A 405 -25.30 7.46 6.18
N ALA A 406 -25.45 8.57 5.44
CA ALA A 406 -24.74 8.79 4.19
C ALA A 406 -23.21 8.78 4.37
N PHE A 407 -22.71 9.37 5.46
CA PHE A 407 -21.29 9.34 5.81
C PHE A 407 -20.75 7.92 6.03
N GLU A 408 -21.51 7.06 6.69
CA GLU A 408 -21.15 5.64 6.87
C GLU A 408 -21.19 4.87 5.54
N GLU A 409 -22.20 5.11 4.69
CA GLU A 409 -22.36 4.45 3.38
C GLU A 409 -21.19 4.72 2.44
N VAL A 410 -20.63 5.92 2.45
CA VAL A 410 -19.43 6.26 1.67
C VAL A 410 -18.14 5.72 2.30
N GLY A 411 -18.23 4.94 3.37
CA GLY A 411 -17.10 4.24 3.98
C GLY A 411 -16.23 5.13 4.88
N ALA A 412 -16.80 6.15 5.53
CA ALA A 412 -16.04 7.04 6.39
C ALA A 412 -15.25 6.30 7.48
N HIS A 413 -15.89 5.40 8.22
CA HIS A 413 -15.24 4.58 9.24
C HIS A 413 -14.75 3.22 8.71
N VAL A 414 -14.71 3.03 7.38
CA VAL A 414 -14.14 1.84 6.76
C VAL A 414 -12.69 2.12 6.38
N ASP A 415 -12.45 3.10 5.51
CA ASP A 415 -11.12 3.33 4.91
C ASP A 415 -10.77 4.81 4.67
N LYS A 416 -11.66 5.76 5.01
CA LYS A 416 -11.45 7.20 4.74
C LYS A 416 -11.05 7.97 5.99
N CYS A 417 -11.97 8.33 6.87
CA CYS A 417 -11.64 9.04 8.11
C CYS A 417 -10.72 8.23 9.02
N THR A 418 -10.83 6.91 8.99
CA THR A 418 -9.86 5.98 9.63
C THR A 418 -8.44 6.24 9.14
N THR A 419 -8.25 6.42 7.83
CA THR A 419 -6.94 6.72 7.25
C THR A 419 -6.46 8.14 7.59
N VAL A 420 -7.36 9.14 7.64
CA VAL A 420 -7.01 10.51 8.09
C VAL A 420 -6.47 10.50 9.52
N VAL A 421 -7.13 9.77 10.43
CA VAL A 421 -6.67 9.57 11.80
C VAL A 421 -5.33 8.84 11.82
N ALA A 422 -5.22 7.72 11.10
CA ALA A 422 -4.02 6.88 11.07
C ALA A 422 -2.78 7.63 10.58
N ILE A 423 -2.88 8.38 9.48
CA ILE A 423 -1.74 9.13 8.94
C ILE A 423 -1.37 10.32 9.81
N ALA A 424 -2.36 10.98 10.44
CA ALA A 424 -2.08 12.03 11.41
C ALA A 424 -1.27 11.50 12.60
N CYS A 425 -1.58 10.30 13.11
CA CYS A 425 -0.79 9.64 14.15
C CYS A 425 0.68 9.44 13.73
N VAL A 426 0.93 9.07 12.47
CA VAL A 426 2.30 8.96 11.92
C VAL A 426 3.00 10.32 11.92
N TRP A 427 2.36 11.38 11.44
CA TRP A 427 2.95 12.72 11.43
C TRP A 427 3.25 13.25 12.82
N ILE A 428 2.36 13.01 13.79
CA ILE A 428 2.57 13.40 15.20
C ILE A 428 3.78 12.67 15.76
N ALA A 429 3.90 11.36 15.52
CA ALA A 429 5.05 10.58 15.97
C ALA A 429 6.37 11.08 15.36
N GLN A 430 6.38 11.38 14.05
CA GLN A 430 7.54 11.98 13.38
C GLN A 430 7.96 13.30 14.01
N ILE A 431 7.00 14.22 14.23
CA ILE A 431 7.28 15.53 14.83
C ILE A 431 7.84 15.38 16.25
N LEU A 432 7.26 14.49 17.07
CA LEU A 432 7.74 14.24 18.43
C LEU A 432 9.16 13.64 18.46
N LEU A 433 9.48 12.72 17.54
CA LEU A 433 10.83 12.17 17.41
C LEU A 433 11.85 13.23 16.97
N GLU A 434 11.46 14.13 16.05
CA GLU A 434 12.28 15.28 15.64
C GLU A 434 12.53 16.25 16.81
N GLU A 435 11.61 16.36 17.77
CA GLU A 435 11.77 17.09 19.04
C GLU A 435 12.52 16.29 20.12
N SER A 436 13.08 15.13 19.78
CA SER A 436 13.78 14.23 20.73
C SER A 436 12.90 13.76 21.90
N VAL A 437 11.58 13.70 21.72
CA VAL A 437 10.68 13.08 22.69
C VAL A 437 10.92 11.56 22.67
N PRO A 438 11.23 10.93 23.82
CA PRO A 438 11.49 9.50 23.87
C PRO A 438 10.18 8.73 23.70
N LEU A 439 9.90 8.30 22.48
CA LEU A 439 8.80 7.40 22.16
C LEU A 439 9.34 5.96 22.15
N LEU A 440 9.01 5.20 23.19
CA LEU A 440 9.42 3.80 23.33
C LEU A 440 8.25 2.88 22.99
N LEU A 441 8.45 2.00 22.00
CA LEU A 441 7.51 0.91 21.75
C LEU A 441 7.60 -0.08 22.91
N ASP A 442 6.46 -0.46 23.45
CA ASP A 442 6.42 -1.40 24.57
C ASP A 442 7.11 -2.74 24.20
N GLY A 443 7.95 -3.25 25.10
CA GLY A 443 8.69 -4.50 24.91
C GLY A 443 9.98 -4.46 24.06
N ARG A 444 10.57 -3.29 23.76
CA ARG A 444 11.92 -3.18 23.16
C ARG A 444 12.84 -2.16 23.85
#